data_AF-A0ABD1PR93-F1
#
_entry.id   AF-A0ABD1PR93-F1
#
_cell.length_a   1.000
_cell.length_b   1.000
_cell.length_c   1.000
_cell.angle_alpha   90.00
_cell.angle_beta   90.00
_cell.angle_gamma   90.00
#
_symmetry.space_group_name_H-M   'P 1'
#
loop_
_entity.id
_entity.type
_entity.pdbx_description
1 polymer ?
#
loop_
_entity_poly.entity_id
_entity_poly.type
_entity_poly.pdbx_seq_one_letter_code
_entity_poly.pdbx_strand_id
1 'polypeptide(L)'
;MPANSADEDVVKIGMLYLITSFLFTTPYKKQVTDATFNLIESEDIETYVWQKELFKNTFSYLKITMTKRTYDETTKKEIFTYRLYGFPLVFQTWIYESLPS
;
A
#
# COMPACT_ATOMS: atom_id res chain seq x y z
N MET A 1 0.79 -23.80 28.93
CA MET A 1 0.58 -24.30 27.56
C MET A 1 1.33 -23.36 26.64
N PRO A 2 2.34 -23.79 25.87
CA PRO A 2 2.95 -22.87 24.92
C PRO A 2 1.90 -22.59 23.84
N ALA A 3 1.56 -21.32 23.63
CA ALA A 3 0.74 -20.94 22.49
C ALA A 3 1.44 -21.46 21.22
N ASN A 4 0.67 -22.09 20.34
CA ASN A 4 1.13 -22.64 19.07
C ASN A 4 1.89 -21.56 18.27
N SER A 5 3.21 -21.67 18.17
CA SER A 5 4.04 -20.77 17.36
C SER A 5 3.55 -20.68 15.90
N ALA A 6 2.98 -21.78 15.39
CA ALA A 6 2.40 -21.83 14.05
C ALA A 6 1.20 -20.88 13.87
N ASP A 7 0.37 -20.69 14.88
CA ASP A 7 -0.79 -19.80 14.78
C ASP A 7 -0.33 -18.32 14.76
N GLU A 8 0.71 -18.00 15.52
CA GLU A 8 1.32 -16.67 15.54
C GLU A 8 1.99 -16.32 14.20
N ASP A 9 2.70 -17.27 13.60
CA ASP A 9 3.33 -17.10 12.28
C ASP A 9 2.29 -16.89 11.17
N VAL A 10 1.16 -17.61 11.22
CA VAL A 10 0.05 -17.44 10.27
C VAL A 10 -0.54 -16.02 10.38
N VAL A 11 -0.70 -15.49 11.59
CA VAL A 11 -1.18 -14.12 11.82
C VAL A 11 -0.19 -13.11 11.24
N LYS A 12 1.12 -13.26 11.46
CA LYS A 12 2.16 -12.38 10.92
C LYS A 12 2.18 -12.39 9.38
N ILE A 13 2.03 -13.56 8.76
CA ILE A 13 1.90 -13.68 7.30
C ILE A 13 0.63 -12.97 6.80
N GLY A 14 -0.49 -13.11 7.52
CA GLY A 14 -1.73 -12.41 7.21
C GLY A 14 -1.59 -10.88 7.29
N MET A 15 -0.93 -10.38 8.33
CA MET A 15 -0.60 -8.95 8.49
C MET A 15 0.31 -8.46 7.36
N LEU A 16 1.31 -9.25 6.99
CA LEU A 16 2.21 -8.93 5.88
C LEU A 16 1.46 -8.81 4.56
N TYR A 17 0.56 -9.76 4.29
CA TYR A 17 -0.30 -9.73 3.12
C TYR A 17 -1.21 -8.50 3.11
N LEU A 18 -1.81 -8.16 4.25
CA LEU A 18 -2.67 -6.99 4.40
C LEU A 18 -1.89 -5.68 4.17
N ILE A 19 -0.70 -5.55 4.76
CA ILE A 19 0.15 -4.36 4.59
C ILE A 19 0.59 -4.22 3.12
N THR A 20 1.13 -5.28 2.54
CA THR A 20 1.71 -5.22 1.20
C THR A 20 0.64 -5.14 0.11
N SER A 21 -0.42 -5.94 0.21
CA SER A 21 -1.45 -6.04 -0.83
C SER A 21 -2.53 -4.98 -0.67
N PHE A 22 -2.98 -4.71 0.55
CA PHE A 22 -4.09 -3.78 0.78
C PHE A 22 -3.61 -2.35 1.03
N LEU A 23 -2.67 -2.15 1.96
CA LEU A 23 -2.21 -0.80 2.35
C LEU A 23 -1.26 -0.17 1.33
N PHE A 24 -0.33 -0.92 0.77
CA PHE A 24 0.63 -0.39 -0.21
C PHE A 24 0.26 -0.65 -1.66
N THR A 25 -0.75 -1.50 -1.90
CA THR A 25 -1.13 -2.00 -3.23
C THR A 25 0.09 -2.45 -4.04
N THR A 26 1.12 -2.98 -3.38
CA THR A 26 2.38 -3.27 -4.06
C THR A 26 2.13 -4.34 -5.13
N PRO A 27 2.68 -4.17 -6.35
CA PRO A 27 2.48 -5.15 -7.39
C PRO A 27 2.99 -6.51 -6.93
N TYR A 28 2.25 -7.58 -7.22
CA TYR A 28 2.47 -8.97 -6.79
C TYR A 28 3.91 -9.50 -6.96
N LYS A 29 4.72 -8.89 -7.84
CA LYS A 29 6.11 -9.27 -8.09
C LYS A 29 7.14 -8.52 -7.22
N LYS A 30 6.73 -7.57 -6.40
CA LYS A 30 7.65 -6.78 -5.57
C LYS A 30 7.91 -7.52 -4.26
N GLN A 31 9.17 -7.82 -4.00
CA GLN A 31 9.58 -8.44 -2.74
C GLN A 31 9.24 -7.53 -1.57
N VAL A 32 8.84 -8.15 -0.46
CA VAL A 32 8.69 -7.47 0.83
C VAL A 32 10.04 -6.97 1.28
N THR A 33 10.12 -5.71 1.69
CA THR A 33 11.35 -5.14 2.23
C THR A 33 11.61 -5.66 3.64
N ASP A 34 12.88 -5.91 3.98
CA ASP A 34 13.31 -6.33 5.31
C ASP A 34 12.78 -5.41 6.42
N ALA A 35 12.67 -4.10 6.14
CA ALA A 35 12.08 -3.14 7.08
C ALA A 35 10.61 -3.43 7.43
N THR A 36 9.82 -3.89 6.46
CA THR A 36 8.41 -4.27 6.68
C THR A 36 8.30 -5.59 7.41
N PHE A 37 9.21 -6.52 7.11
CA PHE A 37 9.27 -7.81 7.78
C PHE A 37 9.65 -7.64 9.27
N ASN A 38 10.72 -6.90 9.55
CA ASN A 38 11.17 -6.59 10.91
C ASN A 38 10.14 -5.81 11.73
N LEU A 39 9.33 -4.95 11.08
CA LEU A 39 8.25 -4.22 11.75
C LEU A 39 7.09 -5.13 12.17
N ILE A 40 6.83 -6.21 11.43
CA ILE A 40 5.78 -7.19 11.77
C ILE A 40 6.25 -8.15 12.85
N GLU A 41 7.55 -8.43 12.89
CA GLU A 41 8.15 -9.18 13.99
C GLU A 41 8.26 -8.37 15.29
N SER A 42 8.25 -7.03 15.21
CA SER A 42 8.28 -6.18 16.40
C SER A 42 6.89 -5.83 16.91
N GLU A 43 6.79 -5.55 18.22
CA GLU A 43 5.56 -5.03 18.84
C GLU A 43 5.24 -3.58 18.39
N ASP A 44 6.15 -2.94 17.65
CA ASP A 44 5.98 -1.56 17.18
C ASP A 44 4.92 -1.43 16.09
N ILE A 45 4.44 -2.54 15.53
CA ILE A 45 3.40 -2.55 14.48
C ILE A 45 2.14 -1.77 14.91
N GLU A 46 1.79 -1.81 16.19
CA GLU A 46 0.61 -1.16 16.77
C GLU A 46 0.79 0.35 16.94
N THR A 47 2.03 0.80 17.20
CA THR A 47 2.36 2.22 17.41
C THR A 47 2.90 2.89 16.14
N TYR A 48 3.12 2.11 15.08
CA TYR A 48 3.66 2.61 13.83
C TYR A 48 2.73 3.62 13.17
N VAL A 49 3.29 4.74 12.71
CA VAL A 49 2.54 5.85 12.10
C VAL A 49 2.25 5.57 10.63
N TRP A 50 1.46 4.53 10.37
CA TRP A 50 1.07 4.05 9.04
C TRP A 50 0.56 5.18 8.14
N GLN A 51 -0.27 6.05 8.70
CA GLN A 51 -0.91 7.16 7.98
C GLN A 51 0.09 8.06 7.25
N LYS A 52 1.20 8.42 7.91
CA LYS A 52 2.19 9.35 7.36
C LYS A 52 2.99 8.68 6.24
N GLU A 53 3.35 7.42 6.42
CA GLU A 53 4.10 6.64 5.44
C GLU A 53 3.26 6.39 4.17
N LEU A 54 2.00 5.97 4.38
CA LEU A 54 1.04 5.72 3.31
C LEU A 54 0.69 6.98 2.53
N PHE A 55 0.52 8.11 3.22
CA PHE A 55 0.27 9.40 2.57
C PHE A 55 1.45 9.80 1.68
N LYS A 56 2.69 9.75 2.20
CA LYS A 56 3.90 10.05 1.42
C LYS A 56 4.02 9.13 0.20
N ASN A 57 3.81 7.84 0.39
CA ASN A 57 3.93 6.86 -0.69
C ASN A 57 2.86 7.10 -1.77
N THR A 58 1.59 7.27 -1.36
CA THR A 58 0.48 7.58 -2.26
C THR A 58 0.72 8.89 -3.01
N PHE A 59 1.18 9.94 -2.32
CA PHE A 59 1.50 11.23 -2.94
C PHE A 59 2.66 11.13 -3.94
N SER A 60 3.69 10.32 -3.63
CA SER A 60 4.79 10.04 -4.54
C SER A 60 4.30 9.32 -5.80
N TYR A 61 3.46 8.28 -5.65
CA TYR A 61 2.86 7.58 -6.79
C TYR A 61 1.97 8.51 -7.61
N LEU A 62 1.14 9.35 -6.97
CA LEU A 62 0.35 10.39 -7.64
C LEU A 62 1.24 11.30 -8.48
N LYS A 63 2.31 11.86 -7.89
CA LYS A 63 3.27 12.71 -8.61
C LYS A 63 3.90 11.99 -9.80
N ILE A 64 4.26 10.71 -9.65
CA ILE A 64 4.81 9.87 -10.73
C ILE A 64 3.76 9.65 -11.83
N THR A 65 2.52 9.31 -11.48
CA THR A 65 1.44 9.08 -12.45
C THR A 65 1.03 10.35 -13.19
N MET A 66 1.13 11.52 -12.56
CA MET A 66 0.88 12.81 -13.21
C MET A 66 2.01 13.23 -14.16
N THR A 67 3.24 12.75 -13.94
CA THR A 67 4.42 13.10 -14.75
C THR A 67 4.73 12.07 -15.83
N LYS A 68 4.43 10.79 -15.61
CA LYS A 68 4.59 9.72 -16.60
C LYS A 68 3.40 9.68 -17.55
N ARG A 69 3.65 10.10 -18.79
CA ARG A 69 2.77 9.80 -19.91
C ARG A 69 3.18 8.45 -20.47
N THR A 70 2.26 7.48 -20.45
CA THR A 70 2.52 6.17 -21.03
C THR A 70 2.06 6.23 -22.48
N TYR A 71 2.97 6.04 -23.42
CA TYR A 71 2.60 5.91 -24.82
C TYR A 71 2.00 4.52 -25.03
N ASP A 72 0.72 4.47 -25.38
CA ASP A 72 0.07 3.22 -25.75
C ASP A 72 0.30 2.97 -27.25
N GLU A 73 1.16 2.02 -27.56
CA GLU A 73 1.49 1.62 -28.94
C GLU A 73 0.25 1.11 -29.70
N THR A 74 -0.74 0.56 -28.97
CA THR A 74 -1.98 0.02 -29.55
C THR A 74 -2.95 1.11 -30.00
N THR A 75 -3.03 2.22 -29.28
CA THR A 75 -3.91 3.36 -29.63
C THR A 75 -3.16 4.56 -30.22
N LYS A 76 -1.83 4.51 -30.29
CA LYS A 76 -0.92 5.62 -30.68
C LYS A 76 -1.23 6.93 -29.94
N LYS A 77 -1.66 6.83 -28.68
CA LYS A 77 -2.00 7.99 -27.84
C LYS A 77 -1.27 7.91 -26.51
N GLU A 78 -0.96 9.07 -25.96
CA GLU A 78 -0.51 9.18 -24.57
C GLU A 78 -1.71 8.85 -23.66
N ILE A 79 -1.64 7.71 -22.97
CA ILE A 79 -2.64 7.31 -21.98
C ILE A 79 -2.12 7.65 -20.60
N PHE A 80 -2.94 8.40 -19.86
CA PHE A 80 -2.77 8.56 -18.43
C PHE A 80 -3.17 7.26 -17.72
N THR A 81 -2.19 6.45 -17.31
CA THR A 81 -2.46 5.31 -16.43
C THR A 81 -2.60 5.84 -15.00
N TYR A 82 -3.83 6.11 -14.57
CA TYR A 82 -4.18 6.49 -13.19
C TYR A 82 -4.12 5.29 -12.21
N ARG A 83 -3.13 4.40 -12.35
CA ARG A 83 -2.92 3.33 -11.35
C ARG A 83 -2.31 3.95 -10.10
N LEU A 84 -3.18 4.36 -9.19
CA LEU A 84 -2.81 4.70 -7.83
C LEU A 84 -2.40 3.41 -7.09
N TYR A 85 -1.16 3.38 -6.62
CA TYR A 85 -0.67 2.38 -5.68
C TYR A 85 -0.62 3.03 -4.29
N GLY A 86 -1.11 2.35 -3.24
CA GLY A 86 -1.07 2.85 -1.86
C GLY A 86 -2.41 2.74 -1.14
N PHE A 87 -2.90 3.86 -0.60
CA PHE A 87 -4.11 3.94 0.24
C PHE A 87 -5.33 4.49 -0.53
N PRO A 88 -5.66 4.05 -1.76
CA PRO A 88 -6.70 4.69 -2.56
C PRO A 88 -8.07 4.54 -1.91
N LEU A 89 -8.33 3.45 -1.20
CA LEU A 89 -9.64 3.20 -0.59
C LEU A 89 -9.96 4.17 0.55
N VAL A 90 -9.02 4.39 1.48
CA VAL A 90 -9.25 5.35 2.56
C VAL A 90 -9.05 6.78 2.08
N PHE A 91 -8.24 7.04 1.05
CA PHE A 91 -8.23 8.34 0.39
C PHE A 91 -9.56 8.62 -0.33
N GLN A 92 -10.18 7.60 -0.93
CA GLN A 92 -11.53 7.68 -1.52
C GLN A 92 -12.58 7.95 -0.44
N THR A 93 -12.55 7.23 0.70
CA THR A 93 -13.46 7.47 1.82
C THR A 93 -13.26 8.87 2.40
N TRP A 94 -12.01 9.31 2.57
CA TRP A 94 -11.68 10.64 3.09
C TRP A 94 -12.15 11.75 2.16
N ILE A 95 -11.96 11.62 0.84
CA ILE A 95 -12.50 12.57 -0.14
C ILE A 95 -14.03 12.59 -0.09
N TYR A 96 -14.67 11.42 -0.01
CA TYR A 96 -16.12 11.32 0.05
C TYR A 96 -16.69 11.99 1.30
N GLU A 97 -16.03 11.86 2.46
CA GLU A 97 -16.42 12.54 3.70
C GLU A 97 -16.10 14.05 3.70
N SER A 98 -15.06 14.48 2.98
CA SER A 98 -14.60 15.88 2.97
C SER A 98 -15.34 16.76 1.96
N LEU A 99 -16.01 16.16 0.97
CA LEU A 99 -16.82 16.89 0.00
C LEU A 99 -18.24 17.06 0.58
N PRO A 100 -18.70 18.31 0.82
CA PRO A 100 -20.08 18.54 1.23
C PRO A 100 -21.02 18.12 0.09
N SER A 101 -22.05 17.35 0.43
CA SER A 101 -23.13 16.94 -0.49
C SER A 101 -23.93 18.12 -1.00
#